data_AF-A0A5N9B4K8-F1
#
_entry.id   AF-A0A5N9B4K8-F1
#
_cell.length_a   1.000
_cell.length_b   1.000
_cell.length_c   1.000
_cell.angle_alpha   90.00
_cell.angle_beta   90.00
_cell.angle_gamma   90.00
#
_symmetry.space_group_name_H-M   'P 1'
#
loop_
_entity.id
_entity.type
_entity.pdbx_description
1 polymer ?
#
loop_
_entity_poly.entity_id
_entity_poly.type
_entity_poly.pdbx_seq_one_letter_code
_entity_poly.pdbx_strand_id
1 'polypeptide(L)'
;MKILIISYHTCPENKLGSKDSGGLNIYLHEIANELGMKGHTVDIFTRKHDISDPLEIEINNNSKVVHLNAGDLSEEKHQMHNYIELFTSNLINYIDEQNLQYDLIYSNYWMSGIVGEYISGKLKIPHIIT
;
A
#
# COMPACT_ATOMS: atom_id res chain seq x y z
N MET A 1 11.01 13.06 4.18
CA MET A 1 10.88 11.71 4.76
C MET A 1 10.50 10.75 3.65
N LYS A 2 10.84 9.47 3.81
CA LYS A 2 10.36 8.36 2.98
C LYS A 2 9.26 7.63 3.75
N ILE A 3 8.06 7.62 3.20
CA ILE A 3 6.85 7.16 3.89
C ILE A 3 6.32 5.94 3.15
N LEU A 4 6.13 4.85 3.89
CA LEU A 4 5.50 3.64 3.40
C LEU A 4 4.03 3.68 3.80
N ILE A 5 3.13 3.79 2.82
CA ILE A 5 1.69 3.68 3.06
C ILE A 5 1.21 2.27 2.74
N ILE A 6 0.40 1.67 3.61
CA ILE A 6 -0.19 0.34 3.39
C ILE A 6 -1.69 0.49 3.22
N SER A 7 -2.17 0.10 2.04
CA SER A 7 -3.58 0.02 1.68
C SER A 7 -3.88 -1.35 1.08
N TYR A 8 -3.83 -2.38 1.92
CA TYR A 8 -3.91 -3.78 1.47
C TYR A 8 -5.22 -4.10 0.72
N HIS A 9 -6.34 -3.61 1.25
CA HIS A 9 -7.68 -4.04 0.86
C HIS A 9 -8.33 -3.19 -0.26
N THR A 10 -7.67 -2.12 -0.68
CA THR A 10 -8.17 -1.21 -1.72
C THR A 10 -7.01 -0.50 -2.42
N CYS A 11 -7.17 -0.18 -3.70
CA CYS A 11 -6.18 0.54 -4.48
C CYS A 11 -6.59 2.02 -4.67
N PRO A 12 -5.70 3.00 -4.38
CA PRO A 12 -5.94 4.42 -4.64
C PRO A 12 -6.26 4.74 -6.11
N GLU A 13 -5.68 3.98 -7.04
CA GLU A 13 -5.85 4.15 -8.50
C GLU A 13 -7.05 3.38 -9.07
N ASN A 14 -7.87 2.73 -8.23
CA ASN A 14 -9.09 2.11 -8.73
C ASN A 14 -10.01 3.17 -9.35
N LYS A 15 -10.51 2.88 -10.55
CA LYS A 15 -11.40 3.79 -11.29
C LYS A 15 -12.55 4.27 -10.40
N LEU A 16 -12.70 5.59 -10.30
CA LEU A 16 -13.79 6.23 -9.55
C LEU A 16 -15.15 5.68 -10.02
N GLY A 17 -16.02 5.33 -9.06
CA GLY A 17 -17.34 4.76 -9.33
C GLY A 17 -17.40 3.23 -9.48
N SER A 18 -16.29 2.51 -9.31
CA SER A 18 -16.31 1.05 -9.14
C SER A 18 -16.87 0.66 -7.76
N LYS A 19 -17.32 -0.61 -7.61
CA LYS A 19 -17.96 -1.14 -6.39
C LYS A 19 -17.13 -0.95 -5.12
N ASP A 20 -15.80 -0.85 -5.26
CA ASP A 20 -14.83 -0.69 -4.17
C ASP A 20 -14.10 0.67 -4.17
N SER A 21 -14.47 1.59 -5.06
CA SER A 21 -13.89 2.94 -5.14
C SER A 21 -14.65 3.91 -4.23
N GLY A 22 -14.18 4.04 -2.99
CA GLY A 22 -14.78 4.93 -1.98
C GLY A 22 -13.93 6.16 -1.66
N GLY A 23 -14.34 6.91 -0.64
CA GLY A 23 -13.61 8.10 -0.16
C GLY A 23 -12.18 7.81 0.31
N LEU A 24 -11.89 6.58 0.75
CA LEU A 24 -10.55 6.18 1.18
C LEU A 24 -9.55 6.18 0.02
N ASN A 25 -9.96 5.75 -1.17
CA ASN A 25 -9.09 5.68 -2.35
C ASN A 25 -8.62 7.09 -2.74
N ILE A 26 -9.57 8.03 -2.82
CA ILE A 26 -9.30 9.44 -3.07
C ILE A 26 -8.41 10.01 -1.96
N TYR A 27 -8.75 9.76 -0.70
CA TYR A 27 -7.98 10.24 0.44
C TYR A 27 -6.51 9.81 0.39
N LEU A 28 -6.24 8.54 0.08
CA LEU A 28 -4.88 8.02 0.00
C LEU A 28 -4.11 8.60 -1.19
N HIS A 29 -4.77 8.72 -2.35
CA HIS A 29 -4.18 9.36 -3.52
C HIS A 29 -3.80 10.81 -3.21
N GLU A 30 -4.74 11.60 -2.69
CA GLU A 30 -4.52 13.01 -2.37
C GLU A 30 -3.44 13.21 -1.29
N ILE A 31 -3.42 12.37 -0.25
CA ILE A 31 -2.36 12.44 0.77
C ILE A 31 -0.99 12.16 0.17
N ALA A 32 -0.85 11.10 -0.63
CA ALA A 32 0.43 10.78 -1.24
C ALA A 32 0.84 11.85 -2.24
N ASN A 33 -0.10 12.40 -3.01
CA ASN A 33 0.17 13.48 -3.93
C ASN A 33 0.70 14.73 -3.19
N GLU A 34 -0.02 15.19 -2.18
CA GLU A 34 0.33 16.40 -1.40
C GLU A 34 1.64 16.24 -0.61
N LEU A 35 1.89 15.07 -0.01
CA LEU A 35 3.18 14.78 0.63
C LEU A 35 4.33 14.78 -0.40
N GLY A 36 4.07 14.22 -1.58
CA GLY A 36 5.00 14.23 -2.72
C GLY A 36 5.36 15.65 -3.17
N MET A 37 4.35 16.51 -3.32
CA MET A 37 4.53 17.92 -3.68
C MET A 37 5.30 18.72 -2.61
N LYS A 38 5.24 18.29 -1.35
CA LYS A 38 6.02 18.88 -0.24
C LYS A 38 7.43 18.32 -0.12
N GLY A 39 7.88 17.48 -1.06
CA GLY A 39 9.24 16.94 -1.10
C GLY A 39 9.45 15.71 -0.22
N HIS A 40 8.39 14.99 0.14
CA HIS A 40 8.50 13.67 0.75
C HIS A 40 8.36 12.58 -0.31
N THR A 41 9.01 11.44 -0.11
CA THR A 41 8.83 10.27 -0.98
C THR A 41 7.75 9.38 -0.38
N VAL A 42 6.78 8.93 -1.17
CA VAL A 42 5.66 8.11 -0.70
C VAL A 42 5.47 6.90 -1.60
N ASP A 43 5.60 5.70 -1.02
CA ASP A 43 5.24 4.46 -1.69
C ASP A 43 3.98 3.90 -1.05
N ILE A 44 2.90 3.79 -1.82
CA ILE A 44 1.67 3.12 -1.39
C ILE A 44 1.71 1.67 -1.84
N PHE A 45 1.78 0.74 -0.90
CA PHE A 45 1.67 -0.68 -1.18
C PHE A 45 0.22 -1.14 -1.09
N THR A 46 -0.23 -1.80 -2.15
CA THR A 46 -1.57 -2.37 -2.24
C THR A 46 -1.55 -3.73 -2.93
N ARG A 47 -2.59 -4.53 -2.73
CA ARG A 47 -2.77 -5.80 -3.44
C ARG A 47 -3.07 -5.53 -4.92
N LYS A 48 -2.75 -6.46 -5.81
CA LYS A 48 -3.35 -6.47 -7.15
C LYS A 48 -4.87 -6.71 -7.07
N HIS A 49 -5.61 -5.98 -7.88
CA HIS A 49 -7.06 -6.07 -8.01
C HIS A 49 -7.48 -6.51 -9.43
N ASP A 50 -6.62 -6.27 -10.43
CA ASP A 50 -6.80 -6.72 -11.80
C ASP A 50 -5.52 -7.38 -12.35
N ILE A 51 -5.67 -8.26 -13.33
CA ILE A 51 -4.53 -8.94 -13.97
C ILE A 51 -3.65 -7.96 -14.75
N SER A 52 -4.24 -6.85 -15.19
CA SER A 52 -3.61 -5.76 -15.92
C SER A 52 -3.00 -4.70 -15.00
N ASP A 53 -3.14 -4.81 -13.67
CA ASP A 53 -2.52 -3.87 -12.75
C ASP A 53 -0.99 -3.92 -12.93
N PRO A 54 -0.38 -2.77 -13.30
CA PRO A 54 1.06 -2.68 -13.40
C PRO A 54 1.69 -2.81 -12.02
N LEU A 55 2.96 -3.24 -11.97
CA LEU A 55 3.69 -3.33 -10.72
C LEU A 55 3.76 -1.96 -10.02
N GLU A 56 3.95 -0.88 -10.79
CA GLU A 56 4.05 0.48 -10.27
C GLU A 56 3.22 1.47 -11.09
N ILE A 57 2.61 2.45 -10.42
CA ILE A 57 1.93 3.60 -11.02
C ILE A 57 2.43 4.86 -10.33
N GLU A 58 2.94 5.82 -11.09
CA GLU A 58 3.32 7.13 -10.55
C GLU A 58 2.06 7.97 -10.27
N ILE A 59 2.00 8.54 -9.06
CA ILE A 59 1.05 9.60 -8.69
C ILE A 59 1.67 10.95 -9.05
N ASN A 60 2.94 11.14 -8.68
CA ASN A 60 3.78 12.28 -9.07
C ASN A 60 5.27 11.91 -8.95
N ASN A 61 6.17 12.87 -9.19
CA ASN A 61 7.63 12.65 -9.17
C ASN A 61 8.19 12.05 -7.88
N ASN A 62 7.48 12.13 -6.75
CA ASN A 62 7.92 11.61 -5.46
C ASN A 62 6.99 10.54 -4.88
N SER A 63 5.90 10.20 -5.56
CA SER A 63 4.86 9.34 -5.01
C SER A 63 4.39 8.31 -6.01
N LYS A 64 4.27 7.06 -5.58
CA LYS A 64 3.80 5.95 -6.44
C LYS A 64 2.96 4.93 -5.69
N VAL A 65 2.19 4.16 -6.43
CA VAL A 65 1.49 2.96 -5.97
C VAL A 65 2.24 1.73 -6.47
N VAL A 66 2.45 0.76 -5.58
CA VAL A 66 3.09 -0.53 -5.87
C VAL A 66 2.07 -1.64 -5.62
N HIS A 67 1.77 -2.42 -6.68
CA HIS A 67 0.83 -3.53 -6.61
C HIS A 67 1.53 -4.86 -6.42
N LEU A 68 1.21 -5.53 -5.31
CA LEU A 68 1.80 -6.83 -4.96
C LEU A 68 0.77 -7.94 -5.07
N ASN A 69 1.25 -9.12 -5.48
CA ASN A 69 0.41 -10.32 -5.50
C ASN A 69 0.10 -10.75 -4.06
N ALA A 70 -1.17 -10.99 -3.76
CA ALA A 70 -1.59 -11.71 -2.56
C ALA A 70 -2.97 -12.31 -2.78
N GLY A 71 -3.05 -13.64 -2.72
CA GLY A 71 -4.27 -14.38 -3.03
C GLY A 71 -4.72 -14.27 -4.49
N ASP A 72 -5.88 -14.86 -4.78
CA ASP A 72 -6.52 -14.75 -6.09
C ASP A 72 -7.18 -13.37 -6.26
N LEU A 73 -7.27 -12.87 -7.49
CA LEU A 73 -7.92 -11.59 -7.77
C LEU A 73 -9.43 -11.64 -7.47
N SER A 74 -10.05 -12.82 -7.58
CA SER A 74 -11.47 -13.07 -7.35
C SER A 74 -11.88 -13.19 -5.87
N GLU A 75 -10.92 -13.16 -4.94
CA GLU A 75 -11.19 -13.28 -3.51
C GLU A 75 -12.13 -12.18 -3.01
N GLU A 76 -13.16 -12.57 -2.28
CA GLU A 76 -14.03 -11.60 -1.63
C GLU A 76 -13.31 -10.91 -0.46
N LYS A 77 -13.72 -9.68 -0.14
CA LYS A 77 -13.13 -8.87 0.93
C LYS A 77 -13.00 -9.62 2.27
N HIS A 78 -13.97 -10.46 2.60
CA HIS A 78 -13.96 -11.21 3.85
C HIS A 78 -12.92 -12.34 3.87
N GLN A 79 -12.44 -12.81 2.71
CA GLN A 79 -11.44 -13.87 2.56
C GLN A 79 -10.01 -13.32 2.42
N MET A 80 -9.87 -12.04 2.06
CA MET A 80 -8.57 -11.39 1.86
C MET A 80 -7.62 -11.51 3.06
N HIS A 81 -8.13 -11.64 4.29
CA HIS A 81 -7.29 -11.79 5.48
C HIS A 81 -6.39 -13.04 5.44
N ASN A 82 -6.79 -14.09 4.71
CA ASN A 82 -6.00 -15.31 4.55
C ASN A 82 -4.66 -15.09 3.83
N TYR A 83 -4.50 -13.97 3.14
CA TYR A 83 -3.31 -13.68 2.32
C TYR A 83 -2.46 -12.53 2.86
N ILE A 84 -2.73 -12.06 4.09
CA ILE A 84 -1.96 -10.99 4.75
C ILE A 84 -0.48 -11.38 4.87
N GLU A 85 -0.17 -12.63 5.24
CA GLU A 85 1.21 -13.11 5.36
C GLU A 85 1.94 -13.08 4.01
N LEU A 86 1.29 -13.59 2.95
CA LEU A 86 1.84 -13.58 1.60
C LEU A 86 2.12 -12.15 1.11
N PHE A 87 1.16 -11.24 1.32
CA PHE A 87 1.35 -9.82 1.00
C PHE A 87 2.54 -9.23 1.74
N THR A 88 2.63 -9.50 3.04
CA THR A 88 3.70 -8.99 3.90
C THR A 88 5.07 -9.49 3.44
N SER A 89 5.19 -10.77 3.11
CA SER A 89 6.42 -11.34 2.56
C SER A 89 6.81 -10.70 1.22
N ASN A 90 5.85 -10.52 0.31
CA ASN A 90 6.13 -9.91 -0.99
C ASN A 90 6.52 -8.44 -0.86
N LEU A 91 5.91 -7.70 0.08
CA LEU A 91 6.25 -6.32 0.37
C LEU A 91 7.69 -6.23 0.89
N ILE A 92 8.05 -7.09 1.84
CA ILE A 92 9.41 -7.18 2.35
C ILE A 92 10.42 -7.50 1.26
N ASN A 93 10.13 -8.48 0.40
CA ASN A 93 11.01 -8.83 -0.71
C ASN A 93 11.20 -7.64 -1.65
N TYR A 94 10.13 -6.91 -1.98
CA TYR A 94 10.23 -5.71 -2.80
C TYR A 94 11.12 -4.63 -2.14
N ILE A 95 10.97 -4.39 -0.84
CA ILE A 95 11.83 -3.45 -0.09
C ILE A 95 13.30 -3.87 -0.18
N ASP A 96 13.57 -5.14 0.09
CA ASP A 96 14.94 -5.69 0.14
C ASP A 96 15.58 -5.68 -1.27
N GLU A 97 14.83 -6.05 -2.32
CA GLU A 97 15.31 -6.07 -3.72
C GLU A 97 15.56 -4.67 -4.29
N GLN A 98 14.70 -3.70 -3.96
CA GLN A 98 14.84 -2.31 -4.40
C GLN A 98 15.75 -1.48 -3.49
N ASN A 99 16.31 -2.09 -2.43
CA ASN A 99 17.14 -1.44 -1.42
C ASN A 99 16.48 -0.17 -0.84
N LEU A 100 15.19 -0.27 -0.52
CA LEU A 100 14.39 0.84 -0.03
C LEU A 100 14.54 1.01 1.48
N GLN A 101 14.39 2.25 1.92
CA GLN A 101 14.44 2.63 3.33
C GLN A 101 13.31 3.60 3.60
N TYR A 102 12.69 3.47 4.78
CA TYR A 102 11.55 4.30 5.18
C TYR A 102 11.76 4.86 6.58
N ASP A 103 11.22 6.06 6.80
CA ASP A 103 11.23 6.75 8.08
C ASP A 103 9.95 6.49 8.88
N LEU A 104 8.85 6.14 8.21
CA LEU A 104 7.51 6.02 8.78
C LEU A 104 6.65 5.03 7.99
N ILE A 105 5.85 4.24 8.71
CA ILE A 105 4.77 3.42 8.14
C ILE A 105 3.42 4.04 8.50
N TYR A 106 2.56 4.20 7.50
CA TYR A 106 1.17 4.62 7.68
C TYR A 106 0.21 3.60 7.06
N SER A 107 -0.52 2.85 7.89
CA SER A 107 -1.46 1.84 7.41
C SER A 107 -2.90 2.30 7.58
N ASN A 108 -3.76 1.97 6.60
CA ASN A 108 -5.19 2.29 6.67
C ASN A 108 -6.00 1.00 6.66
N TYR A 109 -6.93 0.86 7.62
CA TYR A 109 -7.75 -0.33 7.88
C TYR A 109 -7.00 -1.47 8.61
N TRP A 110 -7.75 -2.28 9.35
CA TRP A 110 -7.20 -3.30 10.26
C TRP A 110 -6.29 -4.33 9.58
N MET A 111 -6.60 -4.75 8.34
CA MET A 111 -5.75 -5.69 7.61
C MET A 111 -4.39 -5.09 7.29
N SER A 112 -4.35 -3.84 6.82
CA SER A 112 -3.12 -3.09 6.60
C SER A 112 -2.39 -2.83 7.91
N GLY A 113 -3.13 -2.69 9.02
CA GLY A 113 -2.60 -2.58 10.37
C GLY A 113 -1.75 -3.77 10.78
N ILE A 114 -2.24 -4.99 10.54
CA ILE A 114 -1.50 -6.23 10.82
C ILE A 114 -0.20 -6.27 10.02
N VAL A 115 -0.25 -5.92 8.73
CA VAL A 115 0.93 -5.82 7.87
C VAL A 115 1.91 -4.77 8.42
N GLY A 116 1.40 -3.58 8.77
CA GLY A 116 2.19 -2.47 9.28
C GLY A 116 2.90 -2.80 10.59
N GLU A 117 2.22 -3.46 11.52
CA GLU A 117 2.80 -3.90 12.80
C GLU A 117 4.01 -4.82 12.55
N TYR A 118 3.86 -5.82 11.68
CA TYR A 118 4.95 -6.75 11.36
C TYR A 118 6.15 -6.04 10.70
N ILE A 119 5.89 -5.21 9.69
CA ILE A 119 6.94 -4.48 8.98
C ILE A 119 7.64 -3.49 9.90
N SER A 120 6.89 -2.81 10.78
CA SER A 120 7.45 -1.87 11.76
C SER A 120 8.42 -2.57 12.71
N GLY A 121 8.08 -3.78 13.17
CA GLY A 121 8.96 -4.61 13.98
C GLY A 121 10.23 -5.04 13.24
N LYS A 122 10.13 -5.39 11.94
CA LYS A 122 11.28 -5.75 11.11
C LYS A 122 12.20 -4.55 10.85
N LEU A 123 11.62 -3.41 10.43
CA LEU A 123 12.37 -2.21 10.05
C LEU A 123 12.78 -1.35 11.25
N LYS A 124 12.17 -1.56 12.42
CA LYS A 124 12.35 -0.78 13.66
C LYS A 124 12.06 0.71 13.48
N ILE A 125 10.96 1.02 12.79
CA ILE A 125 10.50 2.39 12.52
C ILE A 125 9.09 2.62 13.05
N PRO A 126 8.68 3.88 13.30
CA PRO A 126 7.34 4.20 13.77
C PRO A 126 6.24 3.73 12.83
N HIS A 127 5.12 3.31 13.41
CA HIS A 127 3.91 2.90 12.69
C HIS A 127 2.70 3.65 13.24
N ILE A 128 1.91 4.21 12.33
CA ILE A 128 0.63 4.86 12.61
C ILE A 128 -0.45 4.12 11.83
N ILE A 129 -1.59 3.89 12.48
CA ILE A 129 -2.76 3.24 11.90
C ILE A 129 -4.00 4.11 12.03
N THR A 130 -4.82 4.08 10.98
CA THR A 130 -6.17 4.68 10.92
C THR A 130 -7.22 3.66 10.48
#